data_AF-A0A3M0YE22-F1
#
_entry.id   AF-A0A3M0YE22-F1
#
_cell.length_a   1.000
_cell.length_b   1.000
_cell.length_c   1.000
_cell.angle_alpha   90.00
_cell.angle_beta   90.00
_cell.angle_gamma   90.00
#
_symmetry.space_group_name_H-M   'P 1'
#
loop_
_entity.id
_entity.type
_entity.pdbx_description
1 polymer ?
#
loop_
_entity_poly.entity_id
_entity_poly.type
_entity_poly.pdbx_seq_one_letter_code
_entity_poly.pdbx_strand_id
1 'polypeptide(L)'
;MKILIITQYFWPEQFRINDLVRLLRARGHEVSVLTGMPNYPSGRLFDGYRWWTKRRDAFEGVPVFRVPLFVRRQGRGWQLALNYLSYVVSACMLGPWLLRVRAFDAILVFAPSPFTVGIPAALLRRLKHAPVLFWVQDLWPESLQAAGGIRSPGILRAVGRMVAWIYRRCDRVLVQSKGFIEPAVAAGAERGRIRYLPNWAEDYYRPVTVEEDAPERREMPQGFRIM
;
A
#
# COMPACT_ATOMS: atom_id res chain seq x y z
N MET A 1 9.87 16.77 9.11
CA MET A 1 8.64 16.12 9.62
C MET A 1 8.92 14.67 9.99
N LYS A 2 8.18 14.12 10.95
CA LYS A 2 8.16 12.72 11.35
C LYS A 2 7.02 11.98 10.64
N ILE A 3 7.35 11.09 9.71
CA ILE A 3 6.38 10.42 8.85
C ILE A 3 6.34 8.93 9.18
N LEU A 4 5.17 8.42 9.53
CA LEU A 4 4.92 6.98 9.64
C LEU A 4 4.39 6.46 8.31
N ILE A 5 5.10 5.53 7.70
CA ILE A 5 4.60 4.76 6.57
C ILE A 5 3.99 3.47 7.08
N ILE A 6 2.76 3.17 6.66
CA ILE A 6 2.09 1.91 6.97
C ILE A 6 1.84 1.18 5.66
N THR A 7 2.39 -0.03 5.54
CA THR A 7 2.20 -0.86 4.35
C THR A 7 2.41 -2.32 4.69
N GLN A 8 1.66 -3.22 4.09
CA GLN A 8 1.87 -4.65 4.35
C GLN A 8 3.18 -5.17 3.76
N TYR A 9 3.60 -4.61 2.61
CA TYR A 9 4.80 -5.05 1.90
C TYR A 9 5.86 -3.96 1.88
N PHE A 10 7.07 -4.34 2.29
CA PHE A 10 8.21 -3.44 2.35
C PHE A 10 9.49 -4.25 2.21
N TRP A 11 10.62 -3.57 1.97
CA TRP A 11 11.96 -4.15 1.94
C TRP A 11 12.10 -5.35 2.90
N PRO A 12 12.67 -6.50 2.50
CA PRO A 12 13.34 -6.81 1.21
C PRO A 12 12.42 -6.97 0.01
N GLU A 13 11.10 -6.85 0.17
CA GLU A 13 10.15 -6.89 -0.94
C GLU A 13 10.31 -5.61 -1.79
N GLN A 14 10.41 -5.75 -3.10
CA GLN A 14 10.67 -4.63 -4.01
C GLN A 14 9.36 -3.97 -4.45
N PHE A 15 9.02 -2.86 -3.80
CA PHE A 15 7.86 -2.03 -4.10
C PHE A 15 8.25 -0.55 -4.14
N ARG A 16 7.48 0.27 -4.87
CA ARG A 16 7.69 1.72 -5.05
C ARG A 16 7.82 2.51 -3.75
N ILE A 17 7.23 2.01 -2.67
CA ILE A 17 7.35 2.61 -1.35
C ILE A 17 8.78 2.60 -0.81
N ASN A 18 9.63 1.66 -1.23
CA ASN A 18 11.04 1.63 -0.84
C ASN A 18 11.76 2.89 -1.35
N ASP A 19 11.51 3.26 -2.62
CA ASP A 19 12.10 4.45 -3.22
C ASP A 19 11.52 5.72 -2.60
N LEU A 20 10.21 5.75 -2.33
CA LEU A 20 9.62 6.89 -1.64
C LEU A 20 10.23 7.11 -0.24
N VAL A 21 10.48 6.03 0.50
CA VAL A 21 11.16 6.10 1.82
C VAL A 21 12.55 6.73 1.68
N ARG A 22 13.34 6.30 0.69
CA ARG A 22 14.67 6.87 0.42
C ARG A 22 14.57 8.36 0.10
N LEU A 23 13.67 8.73 -0.80
CA LEU A 23 13.47 10.10 -1.25
C LEU A 23 12.97 11.03 -0.13
N LEU A 24 12.12 10.54 0.77
CA LEU A 24 11.67 11.29 1.95
C LEU A 24 12.81 11.47 2.95
N ARG A 25 13.62 10.43 3.20
CA ARG A 25 14.80 10.54 4.07
C ARG A 25 15.83 11.52 3.49
N ALA A 26 16.11 11.44 2.19
CA ALA A 26 17.05 12.34 1.50
C ALA A 26 16.60 13.80 1.56
N ARG A 27 15.29 14.06 1.62
CA ARG A 27 14.70 15.39 1.84
C ARG A 27 14.67 15.84 3.31
N GLY A 28 15.32 15.10 4.22
CA GLY A 28 15.43 15.47 5.64
C GLY A 28 14.23 15.10 6.52
N HIS A 29 13.32 14.24 6.03
CA HIS A 29 12.23 13.73 6.87
C HIS A 29 12.69 12.57 7.77
N GLU A 30 12.20 12.52 9.00
CA GLU A 30 12.36 11.36 9.88
C GLU A 30 11.27 10.35 9.53
N VAL A 31 11.64 9.28 8.83
CA VAL A 31 10.70 8.26 8.36
C VAL A 31 10.73 7.07 9.32
N SER A 32 9.58 6.44 9.55
CA SER A 32 9.47 5.13 10.19
C SER A 32 8.48 4.28 9.40
N VAL A 33 8.68 2.97 9.35
CA VAL A 33 7.80 2.06 8.60
C VAL A 33 7.18 1.05 9.55
N LEU A 34 5.86 0.86 9.49
CA LEU A 34 5.16 -0.27 10.09
C LEU A 34 4.72 -1.22 8.98
N THR A 35 5.20 -2.46 9.03
CA THR A 35 5.01 -3.44 7.96
C THR A 35 4.90 -4.88 8.43
N GLY A 36 4.56 -5.78 7.51
CA GLY A 36 4.47 -7.20 7.75
C GLY A 36 5.83 -7.91 7.71
N MET A 37 5.85 -9.19 8.08
CA MET A 37 6.96 -10.06 7.74
C MET A 37 6.98 -10.31 6.22
N PRO A 38 8.14 -10.15 5.57
CA PRO A 38 8.23 -10.16 4.12
C PRO A 38 7.94 -11.57 3.60
N ASN A 39 7.00 -11.69 2.66
CA ASN A 39 6.56 -13.00 2.15
C ASN A 39 6.14 -13.00 0.67
N TYR A 40 6.16 -11.85 0.01
CA TYR A 40 5.80 -11.67 -1.39
C TYR A 40 7.06 -11.57 -2.27
N PRO A 41 7.09 -12.12 -3.49
CA PRO A 41 6.00 -12.82 -4.18
C PRO A 41 5.95 -14.33 -3.89
N SER A 42 7.00 -14.90 -3.31
CA SER A 42 7.20 -16.36 -3.19
C SER A 42 6.19 -17.08 -2.30
N GLY A 43 5.45 -16.34 -1.46
CA GLY A 43 4.53 -16.87 -0.46
C GLY A 43 5.21 -17.53 0.74
N ARG A 44 6.53 -17.38 0.86
CA ARG A 44 7.37 -17.86 1.97
C ARG A 44 8.13 -16.69 2.57
N LEU A 45 8.51 -16.80 3.84
CA LEU A 45 9.35 -15.77 4.45
C LEU A 45 10.69 -15.67 3.72
N PHE A 46 11.22 -14.45 3.62
CA PHE A 46 12.58 -14.23 3.13
C PHE A 46 13.61 -14.82 4.09
N ASP A 47 14.79 -15.12 3.58
CA ASP A 47 15.89 -15.66 4.37
C ASP A 47 16.27 -14.71 5.52
N GLY A 48 16.50 -15.30 6.70
CA GLY A 48 16.76 -14.55 7.92
C GLY A 48 15.51 -13.91 8.56
N TYR A 49 14.30 -14.16 8.05
CA TYR A 49 13.04 -13.75 8.67
C TYR A 49 12.27 -14.96 9.23
N ARG A 50 11.85 -14.83 10.50
CA ARG A 50 10.92 -15.70 11.23
C ARG A 50 9.87 -14.82 11.91
N TRP A 51 8.82 -15.42 12.48
CA TRP A 51 7.67 -14.68 13.03
C TRP A 51 8.01 -13.64 14.10
N TRP A 52 9.06 -13.85 14.89
CA TRP A 52 9.43 -12.99 16.02
C TRP A 52 10.81 -12.33 15.90
N THR A 53 11.54 -12.62 14.83
CA THR A 53 12.87 -12.03 14.56
C THR A 53 12.71 -10.70 13.83
N LYS A 54 13.66 -9.78 13.97
CA LYS A 54 13.68 -8.50 13.21
C LYS A 54 12.38 -7.70 13.34
N ARG A 55 11.72 -7.74 14.50
CA ARG A 55 10.56 -6.86 14.81
C ARG A 55 10.92 -5.37 14.77
N ARG A 56 12.18 -5.06 15.05
CA ARG A 56 12.82 -3.78 14.79
C ARG A 56 13.96 -4.07 13.83
N ASP A 57 13.83 -3.59 12.62
CA ASP A 57 14.73 -3.76 11.50
C ASP A 57 15.13 -2.36 11.00
N ALA A 58 16.07 -2.26 10.08
CA ALA A 58 16.48 -0.98 9.53
C ALA A 58 16.72 -1.09 8.03
N PHE A 59 16.14 -0.16 7.28
CA PHE A 59 16.36 -0.03 5.85
C PHE A 59 17.07 1.29 5.59
N GLU A 60 18.35 1.24 5.25
CA GLU A 60 19.16 2.43 4.98
C GLU A 60 19.06 3.49 6.11
N GLY A 61 19.09 3.03 7.36
CA GLY A 61 18.96 3.87 8.55
C GLY A 61 17.52 4.28 8.92
N VAL A 62 16.52 3.91 8.12
CA VAL A 62 15.09 4.10 8.44
C VAL A 62 14.61 2.98 9.36
N PRO A 63 14.05 3.28 10.55
CA PRO A 63 13.47 2.27 11.42
C PRO A 63 12.28 1.55 10.77
N VAL A 64 12.34 0.22 10.74
CA VAL A 64 11.28 -0.65 10.23
C VAL A 64 10.73 -1.51 11.37
N PHE A 65 9.45 -1.38 11.64
CA PHE A 65 8.72 -2.12 12.66
C PHE A 65 7.91 -3.22 11.99
N ARG A 66 8.20 -4.48 12.33
CA ARG A 66 7.55 -5.65 11.71
C ARG A 66 6.59 -6.34 12.65
N VAL A 67 5.45 -6.73 12.10
CA VAL A 67 4.46 -7.57 12.77
C VAL A 67 4.34 -8.94 12.08
N PRO A 68 4.11 -10.02 12.83
CA PRO A 68 3.88 -11.34 12.25
C PRO A 68 2.59 -11.35 11.41
N LEU A 69 2.53 -12.29 10.47
CA LEU A 69 1.36 -12.58 9.66
C LEU A 69 1.46 -14.02 9.12
N PHE A 70 0.33 -14.60 8.73
CA PHE A 70 0.32 -15.87 8.01
C PHE A 70 0.80 -15.66 6.59
N VAL A 71 1.88 -16.33 6.20
CA VAL A 71 2.42 -16.22 4.84
C VAL A 71 1.44 -16.69 3.77
N ARG A 72 1.51 -16.08 2.58
CA ARG A 72 0.58 -16.33 1.47
C ARG A 72 0.61 -17.79 0.96
N ARG A 73 1.70 -18.54 1.17
CA ARG A 73 1.91 -19.91 0.68
C ARG A 73 1.64 -20.03 -0.83
N GLN A 74 0.72 -20.90 -1.25
CA GLN A 74 0.36 -21.12 -2.64
C GLN A 74 -0.54 -20.01 -3.21
N GLY A 75 -0.96 -19.05 -2.38
CA GLY A 75 -1.79 -17.93 -2.83
C GLY A 75 -3.24 -18.30 -3.13
N ARG A 76 -3.76 -19.41 -2.58
CA ARG A 76 -5.20 -19.73 -2.65
C ARG A 76 -6.01 -18.60 -2.00
N GLY A 77 -7.24 -18.36 -2.46
CA GLY A 77 -8.06 -17.22 -1.99
C GLY A 77 -8.18 -17.13 -0.46
N TRP A 78 -8.40 -18.26 0.23
CA TRP A 78 -8.46 -18.27 1.70
C TRP A 78 -7.09 -18.04 2.38
N GLN A 79 -5.99 -18.47 1.76
CA GLN A 79 -4.63 -18.21 2.27
C GLN A 79 -4.30 -16.73 2.15
N LEU A 80 -4.72 -16.11 1.04
CA LEU A 80 -4.59 -14.69 0.81
C LEU A 80 -5.44 -13.89 1.81
N ALA A 81 -6.69 -14.29 2.04
CA ALA A 81 -7.53 -13.68 3.06
C ALA A 81 -6.91 -13.79 4.46
N LEU A 82 -6.38 -14.97 4.83
CA LEU A 82 -5.73 -15.17 6.12
C LEU A 82 -4.45 -14.33 6.25
N ASN A 83 -3.67 -14.20 5.18
CA ASN A 83 -2.50 -13.32 5.11
C ASN A 83 -2.87 -11.86 5.39
N TYR A 84 -3.90 -11.35 4.71
CA TYR A 84 -4.38 -9.97 4.89
C TYR A 84 -4.96 -9.72 6.28
N LEU A 85 -5.80 -10.64 6.78
CA LEU A 85 -6.45 -10.49 8.07
C LEU A 85 -5.46 -10.60 9.24
N SER A 86 -4.50 -11.52 9.17
CA SER A 86 -3.51 -11.67 10.24
C SER A 86 -2.51 -10.53 10.32
N TYR A 87 -2.18 -9.90 9.18
CA TYR A 87 -1.45 -8.64 9.19
C TYR A 87 -2.24 -7.55 9.92
N VAL A 88 -3.53 -7.36 9.59
CA VAL A 88 -4.38 -6.37 10.26
C VAL A 88 -4.44 -6.60 11.77
N VAL A 89 -4.72 -7.83 12.19
CA VAL A 89 -4.79 -8.19 13.62
C VAL A 89 -3.48 -7.88 14.32
N SER A 90 -2.36 -8.36 13.76
CA SER A 90 -1.04 -8.17 14.37
C SER A 90 -0.59 -6.71 14.37
N ALA A 91 -0.88 -5.95 13.32
CA ALA A 91 -0.59 -4.52 13.22
C ALA A 91 -1.42 -3.71 14.23
N CYS A 92 -2.70 -4.05 14.42
CA CYS A 92 -3.55 -3.40 15.40
C CYS A 92 -3.13 -3.72 16.85
N MET A 93 -2.71 -4.95 17.13
CA MET A 93 -2.32 -5.37 18.48
C MET A 93 -0.89 -4.90 18.84
N LEU A 94 0.07 -5.09 17.94
CA LEU A 94 1.49 -4.85 18.23
C LEU A 94 1.97 -3.49 17.75
N GLY A 95 1.36 -2.90 16.72
CA GLY A 95 1.74 -1.60 16.17
C GLY A 95 1.72 -0.48 17.23
N PRO A 96 0.64 -0.31 18.01
CA PRO A 96 0.60 0.68 19.09
C PRO A 96 1.76 0.54 20.09
N TRP A 97 2.09 -0.69 20.48
CA TRP A 97 3.17 -0.97 21.42
C TRP A 97 4.55 -0.72 20.80
N LEU A 98 4.79 -1.19 19.57
CA LEU A 98 6.04 -1.00 18.84
C LEU A 98 6.36 0.49 18.63
N LEU A 99 5.32 1.28 18.39
CA LEU A 99 5.42 2.72 18.10
C LEU A 99 5.18 3.60 19.34
N ARG A 100 5.03 3.04 20.54
CA ARG A 100 4.56 3.76 21.73
C ARG A 100 5.38 5.01 22.08
N VAL A 101 6.70 4.97 21.87
CA VAL A 101 7.63 6.08 22.17
C VAL A 101 7.84 7.04 20.99
N ARG A 102 7.09 6.89 19.88
CA ARG A 102 7.22 7.75 18.70
C ARG A 102 5.96 8.61 18.52
N ALA A 103 6.19 9.86 18.13
CA ALA A 103 5.19 10.80 17.65
C ALA A 103 5.37 11.00 16.14
N PHE A 104 4.30 11.31 15.43
CA PHE A 104 4.29 11.46 13.98
C PHE A 104 3.49 12.69 13.59
N ASP A 105 3.99 13.43 12.61
CA ASP A 105 3.31 14.59 12.02
C ASP A 105 2.32 14.15 10.93
N ALA A 106 2.55 12.98 10.32
CA ALA A 106 1.68 12.40 9.30
C ALA A 106 1.84 10.88 9.22
N ILE A 107 0.77 10.21 8.79
CA ILE A 107 0.75 8.79 8.44
C ILE A 107 0.50 8.68 6.94
N LEU A 108 1.43 8.06 6.22
CA LEU A 108 1.26 7.71 4.81
C LEU A 108 0.98 6.21 4.69
N VAL A 109 -0.18 5.85 4.17
CA VAL A 109 -0.52 4.46 3.89
C VAL A 109 -0.21 4.17 2.43
N PHE A 110 0.63 3.17 2.17
CA PHE A 110 0.85 2.66 0.82
C PHE A 110 0.10 1.35 0.65
N ALA A 111 -0.90 1.36 -0.24
CA ALA A 111 -1.84 0.25 -0.42
C ALA A 111 -1.78 -0.32 -1.86
N PRO A 112 -0.72 -1.09 -2.21
CA PRO A 112 -0.64 -1.91 -3.43
C PRO A 112 -1.77 -2.93 -3.46
N SER A 113 -1.81 -3.80 -2.45
CA SER A 113 -2.89 -4.67 -2.03
C SER A 113 -2.37 -5.30 -0.74
N PRO A 114 -3.17 -5.54 0.31
CA PRO A 114 -4.60 -5.30 0.42
C PRO A 114 -4.97 -3.89 0.87
N PHE A 115 -6.21 -3.48 0.57
CA PHE A 115 -6.81 -2.25 1.08
C PHE A 115 -6.99 -2.27 2.62
N THR A 116 -7.00 -3.45 3.22
CA THR A 116 -7.19 -3.68 4.66
C THR A 116 -6.12 -3.02 5.53
N VAL A 117 -4.96 -2.65 4.97
CA VAL A 117 -3.91 -1.87 5.66
C VAL A 117 -4.41 -0.52 6.19
N GLY A 118 -5.53 -0.01 5.68
CA GLY A 118 -6.19 1.17 6.24
C GLY A 118 -6.76 0.99 7.65
N ILE A 119 -7.01 -0.25 8.08
CA ILE A 119 -7.53 -0.54 9.43
C ILE A 119 -6.50 -0.21 10.53
N PRO A 120 -5.26 -0.75 10.51
CA PRO A 120 -4.26 -0.33 11.48
C PRO A 120 -3.91 1.16 11.36
N ALA A 121 -3.96 1.74 10.16
CA ALA A 121 -3.77 3.18 9.99
C ALA A 121 -4.85 4.02 10.68
N ALA A 122 -6.11 3.63 10.55
CA ALA A 122 -7.25 4.26 11.23
C ALA A 122 -7.13 4.18 12.76
N LEU A 123 -6.62 3.05 13.30
CA LEU A 123 -6.33 2.91 14.72
C LEU A 123 -5.20 3.84 15.15
N LEU A 124 -4.07 3.80 14.44
CA LEU A 124 -2.89 4.60 14.77
C LEU A 124 -3.13 6.10 14.60
N ARG A 125 -4.00 6.51 13.67
CA ARG A 125 -4.50 7.90 13.57
C ARG A 125 -5.05 8.39 14.90
N ARG A 126 -5.90 7.59 15.55
CA ARG A 126 -6.53 7.95 16.83
C ARG A 126 -5.51 7.98 17.97
N LEU A 127 -4.58 7.03 18.00
CA LEU A 127 -3.58 6.92 19.06
C LEU A 127 -2.44 7.92 18.94
N LYS A 128 -2.14 8.38 17.72
CA LYS A 128 -1.02 9.28 17.41
C LYS A 128 -1.47 10.70 17.09
N HIS A 129 -2.78 10.93 16.96
CA HIS A 129 -3.37 12.22 16.56
C HIS A 129 -2.76 12.79 15.26
N ALA A 130 -2.31 11.91 14.37
CA ALA A 130 -1.62 12.28 13.14
C ALA A 130 -2.54 12.10 11.92
N PRO A 131 -2.59 13.06 10.97
CA PRO A 131 -3.40 12.94 9.77
C PRO A 131 -2.98 11.76 8.90
N VAL A 132 -3.94 11.11 8.24
CA VAL A 132 -3.73 9.96 7.36
C VAL A 132 -3.88 10.34 5.90
N LEU A 133 -2.83 10.07 5.12
CA LEU A 133 -2.83 10.11 3.67
C LEU A 133 -2.85 8.68 3.16
N PHE A 134 -3.88 8.29 2.42
CA PHE A 134 -4.03 6.93 1.90
C PHE A 134 -3.73 6.87 0.42
N TRP A 135 -2.60 6.29 0.04
CA TRP A 135 -2.16 6.17 -1.34
C TRP A 135 -2.64 4.86 -1.97
N VAL A 136 -3.69 5.00 -2.77
CA VAL A 136 -4.38 3.92 -3.46
C VAL A 136 -3.61 3.54 -4.71
N GLN A 137 -3.14 2.29 -4.74
CA GLN A 137 -2.54 1.68 -5.94
C GLN A 137 -3.51 0.70 -6.60
N ASP A 138 -4.48 0.18 -5.85
CA ASP A 138 -5.46 -0.81 -6.31
C ASP A 138 -6.87 -0.49 -5.79
N LEU A 139 -7.88 -0.67 -6.65
CA LEU A 139 -9.27 -0.33 -6.36
C LEU A 139 -10.01 -1.54 -5.79
N TRP A 140 -10.57 -1.39 -4.59
CA TRP A 140 -11.44 -2.38 -3.97
C TRP A 140 -12.86 -1.81 -3.89
N PRO A 141 -13.89 -2.62 -4.20
CA PRO A 141 -13.88 -4.08 -4.38
C PRO A 141 -13.58 -4.59 -5.80
N GLU A 142 -13.36 -3.71 -6.78
CA GLU A 142 -13.25 -4.05 -8.21
C GLU A 142 -12.16 -5.08 -8.50
N SER A 143 -10.96 -4.90 -7.96
CA SER A 143 -9.84 -5.83 -8.17
C SER A 143 -10.02 -7.15 -7.45
N LEU A 144 -10.75 -7.19 -6.33
CA LEU A 144 -11.13 -8.46 -5.70
C LEU A 144 -12.12 -9.25 -6.55
N GLN A 145 -13.03 -8.55 -7.24
CA GLN A 145 -13.99 -9.19 -8.14
C GLN A 145 -13.30 -9.68 -9.41
N ALA A 146 -12.50 -8.81 -10.05
CA ALA A 146 -11.85 -9.09 -11.33
C ALA A 146 -10.68 -10.05 -11.21
N ALA A 147 -9.72 -9.79 -10.31
CA ALA A 147 -8.51 -10.61 -10.16
C ALA A 147 -8.64 -11.67 -9.07
N GLY A 148 -9.42 -11.40 -8.01
CA GLY A 148 -9.62 -12.34 -6.89
C GLY A 148 -10.72 -13.38 -7.13
N GLY A 149 -11.54 -13.22 -8.17
CA GLY A 149 -12.65 -14.13 -8.49
C GLY A 149 -13.79 -14.14 -7.46
N ILE A 150 -13.85 -13.14 -6.57
CA ILE A 150 -14.89 -13.07 -5.54
C ILE A 150 -16.20 -12.62 -6.17
N ARG A 151 -17.18 -13.53 -6.25
CA ARG A 151 -18.50 -13.25 -6.83
C ARG A 151 -19.63 -13.11 -5.80
N SER A 152 -19.38 -13.45 -4.54
CA SER A 152 -20.41 -13.40 -3.49
C SER A 152 -20.84 -11.95 -3.21
N PRO A 153 -22.13 -11.58 -3.45
CA PRO A 153 -22.61 -10.22 -3.19
C PRO A 153 -22.54 -9.84 -1.71
N GLY A 154 -22.62 -10.80 -0.78
CA GLY A 154 -22.44 -10.56 0.64
C GLY A 154 -21.02 -10.10 0.98
N ILE A 155 -20.02 -10.81 0.45
CA ILE A 155 -18.60 -10.49 0.67
C ILE A 155 -18.25 -9.14 0.03
N LEU A 156 -18.67 -8.90 -1.21
CA LEU A 156 -18.40 -7.63 -1.90
C LEU A 156 -19.02 -6.44 -1.16
N ARG A 157 -20.25 -6.57 -0.63
CA ARG A 157 -20.87 -5.54 0.22
C ARG A 157 -20.09 -5.30 1.52
N ALA A 158 -19.61 -6.36 2.17
CA ALA A 158 -18.80 -6.24 3.38
C ALA A 158 -17.47 -5.51 3.09
N VAL A 159 -16.79 -5.88 2.01
CA VAL A 159 -15.57 -5.19 1.54
C VAL A 159 -15.87 -3.73 1.21
N GLY A 160 -16.93 -3.43 0.46
CA GLY A 160 -17.31 -2.05 0.14
C GLY A 160 -17.55 -1.20 1.39
N ARG A 161 -18.23 -1.75 2.41
CA ARG A 161 -18.42 -1.07 3.70
C ARG A 161 -17.09 -0.82 4.42
N MET A 162 -16.17 -1.78 4.39
CA MET A 162 -14.83 -1.63 4.96
C MET A 162 -14.04 -0.55 4.23
N VAL A 163 -14.03 -0.54 2.91
CA VAL A 163 -13.34 0.47 2.08
C VAL A 163 -13.90 1.87 2.39
N ALA A 164 -15.22 2.03 2.38
CA ALA A 164 -15.86 3.30 2.72
C ALA A 164 -15.52 3.75 4.16
N TRP A 165 -15.45 2.81 5.10
CA TRP A 165 -15.06 3.08 6.49
C TRP A 165 -13.60 3.56 6.62
N ILE A 166 -12.69 3.00 5.82
CA ILE A 166 -11.28 3.41 5.74
C ILE A 166 -11.20 4.81 5.15
N TYR A 167 -11.83 5.07 4.01
CA TYR A 167 -11.78 6.37 3.35
C TYR A 167 -12.27 7.51 4.24
N ARG A 168 -13.39 7.31 4.96
CA ARG A 168 -13.91 8.32 5.91
C ARG A 168 -12.94 8.68 7.04
N ARG A 169 -11.93 7.84 7.30
CA ARG A 169 -10.90 8.05 8.33
C ARG A 169 -9.60 8.62 7.76
N CYS A 170 -9.54 8.84 6.46
CA CYS A 170 -8.40 9.45 5.81
C CYS A 170 -8.64 10.96 5.66
N ASP A 171 -7.58 11.72 5.91
CA ASP A 171 -7.56 13.17 5.75
C ASP A 171 -7.30 13.52 4.28
N ARG A 172 -6.52 12.69 3.56
CA ARG A 172 -6.38 12.72 2.10
C ARG A 172 -6.37 11.32 1.50
N VAL A 173 -6.87 11.20 0.27
CA VAL A 173 -6.79 9.99 -0.54
C VAL A 173 -5.97 10.32 -1.78
N LEU A 174 -4.84 9.66 -1.94
CA LEU A 174 -3.94 9.87 -3.06
C LEU A 174 -4.21 8.78 -4.10
N VAL A 175 -4.47 9.15 -5.35
CA VAL A 175 -4.78 8.20 -6.42
C VAL A 175 -3.70 8.23 -7.50
N GLN A 176 -3.28 7.04 -7.96
CA GLN A 176 -2.22 6.92 -8.98
C GLN A 176 -2.67 7.27 -10.41
N SER A 177 -3.97 7.28 -10.68
CA SER A 177 -4.54 7.56 -11.99
C SER A 177 -5.74 8.48 -11.86
N LYS A 178 -5.94 9.39 -12.82
CA LYS A 178 -7.17 10.18 -12.91
C LYS A 178 -8.41 9.28 -13.03
N GLY A 179 -8.27 8.12 -13.65
CA GLY A 179 -9.34 7.11 -13.76
C GLY A 179 -9.74 6.49 -12.42
N PHE A 180 -8.95 6.65 -11.35
CA PHE A 180 -9.29 6.14 -10.01
C PHE A 180 -10.15 7.11 -9.20
N ILE A 181 -10.34 8.35 -9.67
CA ILE A 181 -11.09 9.37 -8.93
C ILE A 181 -12.55 8.95 -8.76
N GLU A 182 -13.25 8.66 -9.87
CA GLU A 182 -14.67 8.28 -9.81
C GLU A 182 -14.91 6.97 -9.05
N PRO A 183 -14.13 5.89 -9.29
CA PRO A 183 -14.22 4.67 -8.47
C PRO A 183 -13.98 4.91 -6.98
N ALA A 184 -12.99 5.74 -6.61
CA ALA A 184 -12.73 6.05 -5.21
C ALA A 184 -13.90 6.82 -4.57
N VAL A 185 -14.51 7.77 -5.29
CA VAL A 185 -15.72 8.48 -4.84
C VAL A 185 -16.89 7.51 -4.66
N ALA A 186 -17.14 6.64 -5.65
CA ALA A 186 -18.19 5.63 -5.58
C ALA A 186 -18.00 4.65 -4.40
N ALA A 187 -16.75 4.32 -4.08
CA ALA A 187 -16.37 3.50 -2.93
C ALA A 187 -16.43 4.24 -1.58
N GLY A 188 -16.77 5.54 -1.57
CA GLY A 188 -17.04 6.32 -0.36
C GLY A 188 -15.96 7.32 0.05
N ALA A 189 -14.99 7.62 -0.82
CA ALA A 189 -14.07 8.74 -0.61
C ALA A 189 -14.75 10.09 -0.87
N GLU A 190 -14.47 11.08 -0.03
CA GLU A 190 -14.93 12.45 -0.26
C GLU A 190 -14.09 13.09 -1.37
N ARG A 191 -14.74 13.54 -2.46
CA ARG A 191 -14.05 14.14 -3.62
C ARG A 191 -13.06 15.24 -3.25
N GLY A 192 -13.44 16.12 -2.32
CA GLY A 192 -12.59 17.22 -1.84
C GLY A 192 -11.28 16.77 -1.18
N ARG A 193 -11.19 15.52 -0.73
CA ARG A 193 -10.01 14.92 -0.11
C ARG A 193 -9.13 14.14 -1.08
N ILE A 194 -9.60 13.88 -2.29
CA ILE A 194 -8.85 13.13 -3.31
C ILE A 194 -7.79 14.04 -3.93
N ARG A 195 -6.57 13.54 -4.07
CA ARG A 195 -5.47 14.20 -4.77
C ARG A 195 -4.82 13.22 -5.75
N TYR A 196 -4.51 13.72 -6.94
CA TYR A 196 -3.79 12.93 -7.93
C TYR A 196 -2.30 12.89 -7.56
N LEU A 197 -1.77 11.69 -7.36
CA LEU A 197 -0.35 11.42 -7.12
C LEU A 197 0.04 10.19 -7.95
N PRO A 198 0.50 10.39 -9.20
CA PRO A 198 0.88 9.28 -10.06
C PRO A 198 2.15 8.59 -9.58
N ASN A 199 2.31 7.36 -10.04
CA ASN A 199 3.59 6.68 -9.97
C ASN A 199 4.59 7.31 -10.95
N TRP A 200 5.87 7.25 -10.62
CA TRP A 200 6.96 7.73 -11.47
C TRP A 200 7.66 6.55 -12.15
N ALA A 201 8.36 6.85 -13.25
CA ALA A 201 9.31 5.92 -13.86
C ALA A 201 10.64 5.98 -13.11
N GLU A 202 11.38 4.88 -13.11
CA GLU A 202 12.74 4.81 -12.60
C GLU A 202 13.74 5.55 -13.52
N ASP A 203 14.86 6.04 -12.98
CA ASP A 203 15.82 6.91 -13.69
C ASP A 203 16.50 6.27 -14.92
N TYR A 204 16.39 4.95 -15.07
CA TYR A 204 16.90 4.26 -16.26
C TYR A 204 15.96 4.36 -17.47
N TYR A 205 14.68 4.72 -17.27
CA TYR A 205 13.81 5.07 -18.39
C TYR A 205 14.19 6.44 -18.92
N ARG A 206 14.41 6.52 -20.23
CA ARG A 206 14.75 7.77 -20.92
C ARG A 206 13.76 7.96 -22.05
N PRO A 207 13.30 9.21 -22.30
CA PRO A 207 12.54 9.50 -23.50
C PRO A 207 13.36 9.09 -24.74
N VAL A 208 12.77 8.27 -25.58
CA VAL A 208 13.30 7.92 -26.89
C VAL A 208 12.33 8.45 -27.94
N THR A 209 12.86 9.12 -28.96
CA THR A 209 12.06 9.47 -30.13
C THR A 209 11.89 8.21 -30.97
N VAL A 210 10.67 7.70 -31.04
CA VAL A 210 10.33 6.58 -31.93
C VAL A 210 10.09 7.16 -33.32
N GLU A 211 10.79 6.68 -34.35
CA GLU A 211 10.60 7.13 -35.74
C GLU A 211 9.18 6.84 -36.24
N GLU A 212 8.69 7.56 -37.25
CA GLU A 212 7.29 7.44 -37.71
C GLU A 212 6.98 6.05 -38.32
N ASP A 213 7.97 5.41 -38.94
CA ASP A 213 7.88 4.11 -39.58
C ASP A 213 8.30 2.95 -38.67
N ALA A 214 8.71 3.25 -37.44
CA ALA A 214 9.18 2.27 -36.48
C ALA A 214 8.11 1.17 -36.24
N PRO A 215 8.51 -0.12 -36.26
CA PRO A 215 7.58 -1.25 -36.16
C PRO A 215 6.76 -1.22 -34.86
N GLU A 216 7.30 -0.70 -33.76
CA GLU A 216 6.66 -0.58 -32.45
C GLU A 216 5.39 0.29 -32.50
N ARG A 217 5.31 1.26 -33.42
CA ARG A 217 4.10 2.07 -33.63
C ARG A 217 2.97 1.27 -34.27
N ARG A 218 3.28 0.19 -34.98
CA ARG A 218 2.31 -0.72 -35.64
C ARG A 218 1.87 -1.85 -34.73
N GLU A 219 2.65 -2.17 -33.69
CA GLU A 219 2.28 -3.17 -32.67
C GLU A 219 1.17 -2.68 -31.73
N MET A 220 0.99 -1.36 -31.60
CA MET A 220 0.02 -0.78 -30.68
C MET A 220 -1.35 -0.58 -31.35
N PRO A 221 -2.46 -0.91 -30.66
CA PRO A 221 -3.81 -0.70 -31.19
C PRO A 221 -4.06 0.76 -31.55
N GLN A 222 -4.89 0.99 -32.57
CA GLN A 222 -5.29 2.34 -32.97
C GLN A 222 -5.92 3.07 -31.78
N GLY A 223 -5.38 4.24 -31.42
CA GLY A 223 -5.82 5.02 -30.25
C GLY A 223 -5.02 4.78 -28.96
N PHE A 224 -4.10 3.82 -28.95
CA PHE A 224 -3.17 3.63 -27.83
C PHE A 224 -2.09 4.74 -27.86
N ARG A 225 -2.09 5.60 -26.84
CA ARG A 225 -1.10 6.66 -26.66
C ARG A 225 -0.22 6.33 -25.45
N ILE A 226 1.05 6.04 -25.70
CA ILE A 226 2.06 6.03 -24.65
C ILE A 226 2.40 7.50 -24.39
N MET A 227 2.15 7.96 -23.17
CA MET A 227 2.48 9.32 -22.71
C MET A 227 3.98 9.43 -22.41
#